data_AF-A0A653B0J6-F1
#
_entry.id   AF-A0A653B0J6-F1
#
_cell.length_a   1.000
_cell.length_b   1.000
_cell.length_c   1.000
_cell.angle_alpha   90.00
_cell.angle_beta   90.00
_cell.angle_gamma   90.00
#
_symmetry.space_group_name_H-M   'P 1'
#
loop_
_entity.id
_entity.type
_entity.pdbx_description
1 polymer ?
#
loop_
_entity_poly.entity_id
_entity_poly.type
_entity_poly.pdbx_seq_one_letter_code
_entity_poly.pdbx_strand_id
1 'polypeptide(L)'
;MNTPAHHTCCTCGYTWLNGQNGTHSCTANLVTQLQALSKITLATERAGRVYVAGPMTGIEDFNFPAFNAEADRLRAAGWHVENPADHGHVDGAEWADYLRYDIWRLATCEAIHLLPGWQKSRGAKLEVHIAKALGMKIRYAHGAESAADLMIDQGADFLMMQLAAEPKPDPVEVFLDEIRAELKRARAKFPGDRIMGLALAEEFGELIKAMLDEPAANVRKEAIQTAVMAARVVLDGDGSVKEWRAQQGLDQIGG
;
A
#
# COMPACT_ATOMS: atom_id res chain seq x y z
N MET A 1 -19.46 58.33 -26.85
CA MET A 1 -18.39 57.35 -26.59
C MET A 1 -19.07 56.07 -26.16
N ASN A 2 -18.94 54.98 -26.94
CA ASN A 2 -19.60 53.71 -26.64
C ASN A 2 -18.62 52.82 -25.87
N THR A 3 -18.95 52.46 -24.63
CA THR A 3 -18.18 51.52 -23.81
C THR A 3 -18.32 50.12 -24.41
N PRO A 4 -17.23 49.36 -24.63
CA PRO A 4 -17.35 48.02 -25.20
C PRO A 4 -18.04 47.08 -24.20
N ALA A 5 -18.99 46.27 -24.70
CA ALA A 5 -19.67 45.25 -23.90
C ALA A 5 -18.73 44.07 -23.62
N HIS A 6 -18.61 43.68 -22.35
CA HIS A 6 -17.85 42.53 -21.89
C HIS A 6 -18.79 41.36 -21.58
N HIS A 7 -18.36 40.14 -21.88
CA HIS A 7 -19.06 38.91 -21.49
C HIS A 7 -18.21 38.14 -20.49
N THR A 8 -18.84 37.58 -19.45
CA THR A 8 -18.17 36.76 -18.43
C THR A 8 -18.79 35.36 -18.41
N CYS A 9 -17.95 34.32 -18.44
CA CYS A 9 -18.42 32.94 -18.37
C CYS A 9 -18.88 32.60 -16.95
N CYS A 10 -20.14 32.17 -16.80
CA CYS A 10 -20.71 31.81 -15.50
C CYS A 10 -20.06 30.58 -14.85
N THR A 11 -19.33 29.74 -15.60
CA THR A 11 -18.74 28.49 -15.09
C THR A 11 -17.31 28.67 -14.58
N CYS A 12 -16.49 29.50 -15.23
CA CYS A 12 -15.08 29.69 -14.87
C CYS A 12 -14.68 31.14 -14.55
N GLY A 13 -15.60 32.10 -14.67
CA GLY A 13 -15.36 33.51 -14.37
C GLY A 13 -14.52 34.28 -15.39
N TYR A 14 -14.14 33.67 -16.52
CA TYR A 14 -13.34 34.34 -17.57
C TYR A 14 -14.14 35.42 -18.31
N THR A 15 -13.57 36.61 -18.49
CA THR A 15 -14.21 37.75 -19.17
C THR A 15 -13.51 38.09 -20.49
N TRP A 16 -14.28 38.31 -21.56
CA TRP A 16 -13.75 38.70 -22.88
C TRP A 16 -14.55 39.83 -23.54
N LEU A 17 -13.91 40.49 -24.52
CA LEU A 17 -14.47 41.58 -25.32
C LEU A 17 -15.12 41.04 -26.61
N ASN A 18 -16.27 41.62 -27.00
CA ASN A 18 -16.98 41.26 -28.23
C ASN A 18 -16.07 41.37 -29.47
N GLY A 19 -15.96 40.27 -30.22
CA GLY A 19 -15.35 40.24 -31.56
C GLY A 19 -13.84 40.08 -31.65
N GLN A 20 -13.10 39.98 -30.53
CA GLN A 20 -11.62 39.85 -30.57
C GLN A 20 -11.07 38.46 -30.24
N ASN A 21 -11.80 37.63 -29.47
CA ASN A 21 -11.23 36.40 -28.89
C ASN A 21 -11.92 35.08 -29.27
N GLY A 22 -12.86 35.06 -30.23
CA GLY A 22 -13.58 33.84 -30.61
C GLY A 22 -14.51 33.27 -29.52
N THR A 23 -15.13 32.11 -29.76
CA THR A 23 -16.05 31.44 -28.81
C THR A 23 -15.28 30.75 -27.67
N HIS A 24 -15.53 31.14 -26.42
CA HIS A 24 -14.98 30.52 -25.21
C HIS A 24 -15.63 29.15 -24.91
N SER A 25 -14.84 28.10 -24.66
CA SER A 25 -15.32 26.76 -24.27
C SER A 25 -14.70 26.30 -22.94
N CYS A 26 -15.55 26.01 -21.95
CA CYS A 26 -15.14 25.57 -20.61
C CYS A 26 -14.44 24.20 -20.57
N THR A 27 -14.66 23.33 -21.58
CA THR A 27 -14.09 21.97 -21.61
C THR A 27 -12.57 21.95 -21.84
N ALA A 28 -12.01 23.00 -22.46
CA ALA A 28 -10.57 23.11 -22.67
C ALA A 28 -9.79 23.25 -21.36
N ASN A 29 -10.41 23.84 -20.33
CA ASN A 29 -9.75 24.09 -19.04
C ASN A 29 -9.62 22.80 -18.20
N LEU A 30 -10.64 21.94 -18.23
CA LEU A 30 -10.63 20.67 -17.50
C LEU A 30 -9.64 19.67 -18.10
N VAL A 31 -9.57 19.57 -19.44
CA VAL A 31 -8.58 18.70 -20.12
C VAL A 31 -7.16 19.18 -19.84
N THR A 32 -6.91 20.49 -19.85
CA THR A 32 -5.59 21.05 -19.51
C THR A 32 -5.21 20.79 -18.05
N GLN A 33 -6.16 20.92 -17.12
CA GLN A 33 -5.96 20.59 -15.69
C GLN A 33 -5.68 19.09 -15.48
N LEU A 34 -6.42 18.21 -16.15
CA LEU A 34 -6.22 16.76 -16.07
C LEU A 34 -4.90 16.31 -16.72
N GLN A 35 -4.49 16.95 -17.82
CA GLN A 35 -3.19 16.71 -18.46
C GLN A 35 -2.00 17.23 -17.64
N ALA A 36 -2.20 18.21 -16.77
CA ALA A 36 -1.17 18.65 -15.82
C ALA A 36 -0.98 17.63 -14.68
N LEU A 37 -2.04 16.93 -14.28
CA LEU A 37 -2.00 15.88 -13.24
C LEU A 37 -1.33 14.57 -13.71
N SER A 38 -1.18 14.36 -15.02
CA SER A 38 -0.61 13.13 -15.59
C SER A 38 0.85 13.25 -16.05
N LYS A 39 1.49 14.42 -15.86
CA LYS A 39 2.89 14.64 -16.24
C LYS A 39 3.83 14.28 -15.10
N ILE A 40 4.92 13.59 -15.43
CA ILE A 40 6.04 13.39 -14.52
C ILE A 40 6.66 14.76 -14.23
N THR A 41 6.61 15.20 -12.97
CA THR A 41 7.30 16.41 -12.53
C THR A 41 8.81 16.24 -12.70
N LEU A 42 9.48 17.19 -13.34
CA LEU A 42 10.94 17.20 -13.50
C LEU A 42 11.62 17.89 -12.30
N ALA A 43 12.92 17.65 -12.13
CA ALA A 43 13.68 18.22 -11.01
C ALA A 43 13.63 19.76 -10.98
N THR A 44 13.61 20.42 -12.14
CA THR A 44 13.50 21.88 -12.26
C THR A 44 12.15 22.42 -11.77
N GLU A 45 11.08 21.64 -11.89
CA GLU A 45 9.73 22.05 -11.46
C GLU A 45 9.52 21.88 -9.95
N ARG A 46 10.33 21.03 -9.30
CA ARG A 46 10.35 20.89 -7.85
C ARG A 46 11.28 21.89 -7.15
N ALA A 47 12.09 22.61 -7.93
CA ALA A 47 13.12 23.49 -7.41
C ALA A 47 12.52 24.52 -6.42
N GLY A 48 13.12 24.64 -5.23
CA GLY A 48 12.64 25.58 -4.21
C GLY A 48 11.39 25.14 -3.46
N ARG A 49 10.94 23.88 -3.62
CA ARG A 49 9.87 23.27 -2.81
C ARG A 49 10.45 22.41 -1.69
N VAL A 50 9.96 22.58 -0.48
CA VAL A 50 10.42 21.86 0.71
C VAL A 50 9.27 21.32 1.54
N TYR A 51 9.39 20.07 1.98
CA TYR A 51 8.45 19.43 2.91
C TYR A 51 8.96 19.49 4.35
N VAL A 52 8.13 19.93 5.30
CA VAL A 52 8.47 19.97 6.74
C VAL A 52 7.99 18.68 7.39
N ALA A 53 8.90 17.98 8.07
CA ALA A 53 8.62 16.71 8.74
C ALA A 53 9.08 16.74 10.20
N GLY A 54 8.31 16.11 11.10
CA GLY A 54 8.55 16.15 12.53
C GLY A 54 7.59 15.27 13.35
N PRO A 55 7.75 15.24 14.68
CA PRO A 55 6.79 14.56 15.56
C PRO A 55 5.49 15.36 15.70
N MET A 56 4.35 14.67 15.66
CA MET A 56 3.01 15.25 15.88
C MET A 56 2.22 14.50 16.97
N THR A 57 2.22 13.17 16.94
CA THR A 57 1.47 12.33 17.87
C THR A 57 1.95 12.49 19.32
N GLY A 58 1.02 12.72 20.25
CA GLY A 58 1.31 12.83 21.68
C GLY A 58 1.89 14.17 22.12
N ILE A 59 1.89 15.17 21.23
CA ILE A 59 2.31 16.55 21.53
C ILE A 59 1.06 17.45 21.50
N GLU A 60 1.02 18.44 22.40
CA GLU A 60 -0.04 19.45 22.45
C GLU A 60 -0.26 20.11 21.08
N ASP A 61 -1.51 20.30 20.69
CA ASP A 61 -1.94 20.81 19.38
C ASP A 61 -1.25 20.12 18.19
N PHE A 62 -0.94 18.82 18.33
CA PHE A 62 -0.24 18.03 17.32
C PHE A 62 1.09 18.65 16.85
N ASN A 63 1.73 19.45 17.72
CA ASN A 63 2.94 20.20 17.41
C ASN A 63 2.78 21.25 16.30
N PHE A 64 1.55 21.62 15.92
CA PHE A 64 1.28 22.63 14.89
C PHE A 64 2.04 23.95 15.10
N PRO A 65 2.21 24.48 16.34
CA PRO A 65 3.00 25.69 16.54
C PRO A 65 4.44 25.58 16.02
N ALA A 66 5.12 24.45 16.22
CA ALA A 66 6.50 24.26 15.75
C ALA A 66 6.56 24.12 14.23
N PHE A 67 5.62 23.37 13.65
CA PHE A 67 5.49 23.22 12.19
C PHE A 67 5.23 24.57 11.51
N ASN A 68 4.27 25.35 12.02
CA ASN A 68 3.90 26.64 11.45
C ASN A 68 5.03 27.66 11.58
N ALA A 69 5.67 27.75 12.75
CA ALA A 69 6.80 28.65 12.96
C ALA A 69 7.96 28.37 11.99
N GLU A 70 8.29 27.08 11.79
CA GLU A 70 9.35 26.70 10.85
C GLU A 70 8.93 26.91 9.40
N ALA A 71 7.67 26.62 9.06
CA ALA A 71 7.12 26.89 7.74
C ALA A 71 7.19 28.37 7.40
N ASP A 72 6.84 29.26 8.33
CA ASP A 72 6.92 30.70 8.13
C ASP A 72 8.36 31.18 7.95
N ARG A 73 9.31 30.61 8.71
CA ARG A 73 10.75 30.89 8.54
C ARG A 73 11.25 30.49 7.15
N LEU A 74 10.85 29.31 6.66
CA LEU A 74 11.23 28.80 5.34
C LEU A 74 10.57 29.60 4.21
N ARG A 75 9.29 29.97 4.36
CA ARG A 75 8.56 30.86 3.44
C ARG A 75 9.24 32.23 3.35
N ALA A 76 9.62 32.81 4.49
CA ALA A 76 10.38 34.06 4.54
C ALA A 76 11.75 33.96 3.86
N ALA A 77 12.35 32.76 3.85
CA ALA A 77 13.59 32.47 3.12
C ALA A 77 13.37 32.13 1.62
N GLY A 78 12.14 32.27 1.10
CA GLY A 78 11.81 32.10 -0.31
C GLY A 78 11.44 30.68 -0.75
N TRP A 79 11.22 29.75 0.19
CA TRP A 79 10.77 28.40 -0.14
C TRP A 79 9.26 28.32 -0.32
N HIS A 80 8.82 27.45 -1.24
CA HIS A 80 7.46 26.95 -1.24
C HIS A 80 7.36 25.79 -0.24
N VAL A 81 6.51 25.94 0.78
CA VAL A 81 6.51 25.05 1.93
C VAL A 81 5.31 24.10 1.96
N GLU A 82 5.68 22.85 1.77
CA GLU A 82 5.15 21.57 2.22
C GLU A 82 4.82 21.40 3.72
N ASN A 83 3.76 21.96 4.30
CA ASN A 83 3.50 21.82 5.75
C ASN A 83 2.28 20.92 6.08
N PRO A 84 2.45 19.75 6.72
CA PRO A 84 1.35 18.87 7.11
C PRO A 84 0.36 19.53 8.08
N ALA A 85 0.82 20.48 8.92
CA ALA A 85 -0.09 21.20 9.82
C ALA A 85 -1.14 22.08 9.09
N ASP A 86 -0.95 22.37 7.79
CA ASP A 86 -1.86 23.25 7.03
C ASP A 86 -3.23 22.60 6.76
N HIS A 87 -3.34 21.26 6.71
CA HIS A 87 -4.62 20.59 6.35
C HIS A 87 -5.58 20.45 7.54
N GLY A 88 -5.12 20.67 8.77
CA GLY A 88 -5.93 20.55 9.99
C GLY A 88 -6.50 19.15 10.24
N HIS A 89 -7.52 19.05 11.08
CA HIS A 89 -8.24 17.81 11.33
C HIS A 89 -9.40 17.65 10.33
N VAL A 90 -9.48 16.49 9.68
CA VAL A 90 -10.56 16.08 8.78
C VAL A 90 -11.39 15.01 9.48
N ASP A 91 -12.70 15.25 9.59
CA ASP A 91 -13.63 14.30 10.21
C ASP A 91 -13.66 12.97 9.46
N GLY A 92 -13.45 11.88 10.19
CA GLY A 92 -13.45 10.51 9.65
C GLY A 92 -12.15 10.08 8.97
N ALA A 93 -11.12 10.93 8.91
CA ALA A 93 -9.82 10.55 8.36
C ALA A 93 -9.01 9.71 9.36
N GLU A 94 -8.47 8.59 8.90
CA GLU A 94 -7.57 7.75 9.68
C GLU A 94 -6.11 8.15 9.44
N TRP A 95 -5.22 7.63 10.29
CA TRP A 95 -3.78 7.86 10.17
C TRP A 95 -3.22 7.54 8.77
N ALA A 96 -3.75 6.49 8.12
CA ALA A 96 -3.34 6.11 6.77
C ALA A 96 -3.78 7.13 5.70
N ASP A 97 -4.86 7.87 5.92
CA ASP A 97 -5.35 8.88 4.98
C ASP A 97 -4.45 10.13 5.02
N TYR A 98 -4.11 10.58 6.23
CA TYR A 98 -3.13 11.66 6.42
C TYR A 98 -1.77 11.28 5.83
N LEU A 99 -1.29 10.06 6.09
CA LEU A 99 -0.01 9.62 5.54
C LEU A 99 -0.01 9.58 4.00
N ARG A 100 -1.09 9.13 3.37
CA ARG A 100 -1.21 9.15 1.90
C ARG A 100 -1.17 10.58 1.35
N TYR A 101 -1.88 11.49 2.00
CA TYR A 101 -1.89 12.91 1.65
C TYR A 101 -0.48 13.52 1.75
N ASP A 102 0.22 13.24 2.85
CA ASP A 102 1.56 13.73 3.13
C ASP A 102 2.61 13.17 2.17
N ILE A 103 2.56 11.86 1.86
CA ILE A 103 3.47 11.23 0.89
C ILE A 103 3.33 11.88 -0.48
N TRP A 104 2.10 12.15 -0.92
CA TRP A 104 1.88 12.80 -2.21
C TRP A 104 2.50 14.20 -2.24
N ARG A 105 2.32 15.02 -1.20
CA ARG A 105 2.93 16.36 -1.10
C ARG A 105 4.45 16.30 -1.02
N LEU A 106 4.98 15.39 -0.21
CA LEU A 106 6.41 15.12 -0.10
C LEU A 106 7.02 14.81 -1.47
N ALA A 107 6.36 13.97 -2.27
CA ALA A 107 6.83 13.60 -3.60
C ALA A 107 6.89 14.78 -4.59
N THR A 108 6.15 15.88 -4.32
CA THR A 108 6.24 17.10 -5.13
C THR A 108 7.44 17.98 -4.77
N CYS A 109 8.17 17.69 -3.70
CA CYS A 109 9.22 18.56 -3.17
C CYS A 109 10.61 18.19 -3.68
N GLU A 110 11.53 19.15 -3.69
CA GLU A 110 12.96 18.92 -3.94
C GLU A 110 13.70 18.56 -2.65
N ALA A 111 13.25 19.10 -1.52
CA ALA A 111 13.90 18.96 -0.23
C ALA A 111 12.91 18.52 0.86
N ILE A 112 13.44 17.88 1.90
CA ILE A 112 12.76 17.64 3.17
C ILE A 112 13.49 18.42 4.28
N HIS A 113 12.74 19.01 5.21
CA HIS A 113 13.21 19.80 6.33
C HIS A 113 12.75 19.20 7.64
N LEU A 114 13.69 18.79 8.48
CA LEU A 114 13.43 17.96 9.66
C LEU A 114 13.42 18.79 10.93
N LEU A 115 12.32 18.71 11.68
CA LEU A 115 12.17 19.30 13.01
C LEU A 115 12.87 18.46 14.09
N PRO A 116 13.23 19.04 15.25
CA PRO A 116 13.82 18.30 16.35
C PRO A 116 12.98 17.11 16.81
N GLY A 117 13.62 15.99 17.13
CA GLY A 117 12.96 14.76 17.56
C GLY A 117 12.34 13.94 16.44
N TRP A 118 12.60 14.28 15.16
CA TRP A 118 12.07 13.54 14.01
C TRP A 118 12.42 12.05 14.03
N GLN A 119 13.56 11.65 14.57
CA GLN A 119 13.99 10.25 14.69
C GLN A 119 13.05 9.41 15.57
N LYS A 120 12.35 10.06 16.51
CA LYS A 120 11.38 9.41 17.39
C LYS A 120 9.99 9.33 16.76
N SER A 121 9.73 10.14 15.72
CA SER A 121 8.46 10.14 14.99
C SER A 121 8.38 8.98 14.01
N ARG A 122 7.32 8.18 14.12
CA ARG A 122 7.06 7.07 13.18
C ARG A 122 6.85 7.58 11.76
N GLY A 123 6.06 8.65 11.60
CA GLY A 123 5.78 9.29 10.30
C GLY A 123 7.02 9.94 9.70
N ALA A 124 7.72 10.78 10.47
CA ALA A 124 8.88 11.50 9.95
C ALA A 124 10.04 10.57 9.52
N LYS A 125 10.23 9.44 10.20
CA LYS A 125 11.20 8.42 9.74
C LYS A 125 10.85 7.83 8.38
N LEU A 126 9.57 7.52 8.16
CA LEU A 126 9.10 6.99 6.87
C LEU A 126 9.27 8.04 5.76
N GLU A 127 8.90 9.28 6.02
CA GLU A 127 9.08 10.40 5.09
C GLU A 127 10.56 10.61 4.74
N VAL A 128 11.47 10.54 5.72
CA VAL A 128 12.92 10.61 5.47
C VAL A 128 13.41 9.45 4.61
N HIS A 129 12.88 8.24 4.82
CA HIS A 129 13.23 7.09 4.00
C HIS A 129 12.80 7.30 2.53
N ILE A 130 11.55 7.74 2.32
CA ILE A 130 11.04 8.09 0.99
C ILE A 130 11.90 9.20 0.36
N ALA A 131 12.20 10.25 1.11
CA ALA A 131 13.02 11.36 0.63
C ALA A 131 14.43 10.91 0.20
N LYS A 132 15.05 9.99 0.94
CA LYS A 132 16.33 9.37 0.56
C LYS A 132 16.21 8.56 -0.73
N ALA A 133 15.18 7.71 -0.84
CA ALA A 133 14.94 6.90 -2.04
C ALA A 133 14.68 7.77 -3.29
N LEU A 134 14.05 8.94 -3.10
CA LEU A 134 13.80 9.93 -4.16
C LEU A 134 14.99 10.86 -4.44
N GLY A 135 16.11 10.73 -3.72
CA GLY A 135 17.30 11.58 -3.89
C GLY A 135 17.09 13.04 -3.48
N MET A 136 16.15 13.30 -2.55
CA MET A 136 15.83 14.64 -2.08
C MET A 136 16.94 15.22 -1.18
N LYS A 137 17.03 16.56 -1.15
CA LYS A 137 17.95 17.26 -0.24
C LYS A 137 17.40 17.21 1.18
N ILE A 138 18.18 16.68 2.13
CA ILE A 138 17.81 16.67 3.54
C ILE A 138 18.34 17.94 4.22
N ARG A 139 17.45 18.64 4.92
CA ARG A 139 17.71 19.87 5.66
C ARG A 139 17.22 19.71 7.09
N TYR A 140 17.80 20.47 8.01
CA TYR A 140 17.50 20.36 9.45
C TYR A 140 17.10 21.73 9.99
N ALA A 141 16.06 21.74 10.82
CA ALA A 141 15.75 22.89 11.65
C ALA A 141 16.82 23.04 12.74
N HIS A 142 16.87 24.21 13.36
CA HIS A 142 17.81 24.44 14.46
C HIS A 142 17.54 23.43 15.60
N GLY A 143 18.60 22.75 16.06
CA GLY A 143 18.51 21.74 17.13
C GLY A 143 18.00 20.37 16.68
N ALA A 144 17.75 20.15 15.38
CA ALA A 144 17.38 18.84 14.87
C ALA A 144 18.59 17.92 14.67
N GLU A 145 18.39 16.64 14.98
CA GLU A 145 19.41 15.59 14.88
C GLU A 145 19.75 15.30 13.43
N SER A 146 21.02 14.96 13.14
CA SER A 146 21.42 14.69 11.76
C SER A 146 20.96 13.30 11.30
N ALA A 147 20.74 13.10 10.00
CA ALA A 147 20.40 11.78 9.46
C ALA A 147 21.65 10.89 9.31
N ALA A 148 22.85 11.42 9.53
CA ALA A 148 24.07 10.62 9.68
C ALA A 148 24.05 9.82 10.98
N ASP A 149 23.35 10.31 12.02
CA ASP A 149 23.20 9.61 13.30
C ASP A 149 22.34 8.33 13.17
N LEU A 150 21.56 8.18 12.09
CA LEU A 150 20.91 6.91 11.74
C LEU A 150 21.91 5.80 11.36
N MET A 151 23.13 6.14 10.92
CA MET A 151 24.15 5.16 10.50
C MET A 151 24.93 4.54 11.67
N ILE A 152 24.82 5.10 12.89
CA ILE A 152 25.46 4.55 14.09
C ILE A 152 24.62 3.40 14.69
N ASP A 153 23.33 3.34 14.34
CA ASP A 153 22.43 2.25 14.71
C ASP A 153 22.24 1.32 13.50
N GLN A 154 23.24 0.48 13.19
CA GLN A 154 23.07 -0.68 12.31
C GLN A 154 22.20 -1.77 12.96
N GLY A 155 21.04 -1.35 13.47
CA GLY A 155 19.86 -2.14 13.81
C GLY A 155 18.61 -1.65 13.06
N ALA A 156 18.75 -0.72 12.10
CA ALA A 156 17.65 -0.15 11.32
C ALA A 156 17.01 -1.10 10.29
N ASP A 157 17.48 -2.35 10.18
CA ASP A 157 16.74 -3.44 9.51
C ASP A 157 15.58 -3.96 10.38
N PHE A 158 15.59 -3.72 11.69
CA PHE A 158 14.56 -4.22 12.60
C PHE A 158 13.28 -3.35 12.61
N LEU A 159 13.39 -2.06 12.30
CA LEU A 159 12.24 -1.14 12.30
C LEU A 159 11.39 -1.22 11.01
N MET A 160 11.95 -1.77 9.92
CA MET A 160 11.18 -2.09 8.71
C MET A 160 10.20 -3.25 8.92
N MET A 161 10.43 -4.10 9.93
CA MET A 161 9.58 -5.26 10.21
C MET A 161 8.31 -4.94 11.01
N GLN A 162 8.23 -3.78 11.70
CA GLN A 162 7.08 -3.44 12.57
C GLN A 162 6.10 -2.40 12.00
N LEU A 163 6.48 -1.67 10.94
CA LEU A 163 5.55 -0.81 10.18
C LEU A 163 4.84 -1.56 9.04
N ALA A 164 5.38 -2.71 8.65
CA ALA A 164 4.63 -3.79 8.01
C ALA A 164 4.16 -4.76 9.11
N ALA A 165 3.26 -4.32 10.00
CA ALA A 165 2.27 -5.29 10.45
C ALA A 165 1.50 -5.64 9.18
N GLU A 166 2.00 -6.61 8.41
CA GLU A 166 1.22 -7.23 7.36
C GLU A 166 -0.15 -7.51 8.00
N PRO A 167 -1.27 -7.20 7.30
CA PRO A 167 -2.56 -7.67 7.80
C PRO A 167 -2.35 -9.13 8.14
N LYS A 168 -2.61 -9.52 9.41
CA LYS A 168 -2.36 -10.89 9.88
C LYS A 168 -2.89 -11.79 8.76
N PRO A 169 -2.01 -12.57 8.10
CA PRO A 169 -2.33 -13.15 6.82
C PRO A 169 -3.62 -13.94 6.99
N ASP A 170 -4.57 -13.71 6.08
CA ASP A 170 -5.91 -14.27 6.19
C ASP A 170 -5.77 -15.75 6.51
N PRO A 171 -6.27 -16.22 7.68
CA PRO A 171 -6.07 -17.60 8.10
C PRO A 171 -6.61 -18.61 7.07
N VAL A 172 -7.57 -18.20 6.23
CA VAL A 172 -8.06 -18.99 5.10
C VAL A 172 -6.98 -19.10 4.02
N GLU A 173 -6.39 -17.98 3.59
CA GLU A 173 -5.34 -17.98 2.56
C GLU A 173 -4.08 -18.73 3.01
N VAL A 174 -3.67 -18.57 4.28
CA VAL A 174 -2.56 -19.33 4.85
C VAL A 174 -2.82 -20.85 4.76
N PHE A 175 -4.03 -21.27 5.11
CA PHE A 175 -4.43 -22.67 5.04
C PHE A 175 -4.49 -23.20 3.60
N LEU A 176 -5.01 -22.42 2.66
CA LEU A 176 -5.03 -22.77 1.23
C LEU A 176 -3.62 -22.86 0.64
N ASP A 177 -2.70 -22.00 1.06
CA ASP A 177 -1.31 -22.03 0.63
C ASP A 177 -0.57 -23.29 1.14
N GLU A 178 -0.84 -23.71 2.37
CA GLU A 178 -0.30 -24.96 2.90
C GLU A 178 -0.87 -26.19 2.19
N ILE A 179 -2.18 -26.20 1.90
CA ILE A 179 -2.80 -27.24 1.04
C ILE A 179 -2.11 -27.27 -0.32
N ARG A 180 -1.86 -26.11 -0.93
CA ARG A 180 -1.20 -26.02 -2.23
C ARG A 180 0.24 -26.55 -2.18
N ALA A 181 1.00 -26.17 -1.15
CA ALA A 181 2.37 -26.62 -0.94
C ALA A 181 2.43 -28.13 -0.68
N GLU A 182 1.51 -28.63 0.15
CA GLU A 182 1.34 -30.04 0.44
C GLU A 182 0.99 -30.83 -0.83
N LEU A 183 -0.01 -30.39 -1.58
CA LEU A 183 -0.44 -31.03 -2.82
C LEU A 183 0.72 -31.17 -3.82
N LYS A 184 1.51 -30.09 -3.97
CA LYS A 184 2.72 -30.12 -4.82
C LYS A 184 3.70 -31.19 -4.34
N ARG A 185 3.95 -31.28 -3.03
CA ARG A 185 4.83 -32.30 -2.45
C ARG A 185 4.27 -33.72 -2.63
N ALA A 186 2.99 -33.93 -2.35
CA ALA A 186 2.32 -35.22 -2.42
C ALA A 186 2.35 -35.78 -3.85
N ARG A 187 2.05 -34.95 -4.86
CA ARG A 187 2.12 -35.35 -6.28
C ARG A 187 3.54 -35.68 -6.72
N ALA A 188 4.55 -34.97 -6.20
CA ALA A 188 5.95 -35.26 -6.49
C ALA A 188 6.44 -36.55 -5.81
N LYS A 189 6.01 -36.80 -4.57
CA LYS A 189 6.44 -37.96 -3.77
C LYS A 189 5.74 -39.25 -4.18
N PHE A 190 4.46 -39.17 -4.54
CA PHE A 190 3.62 -40.31 -4.87
C PHE A 190 2.96 -40.12 -6.24
N PRO A 191 3.72 -40.26 -7.34
CA PRO A 191 3.18 -40.10 -8.68
C PRO A 191 2.18 -41.22 -9.03
N GLY A 192 1.08 -40.87 -9.70
CA GLY A 192 0.04 -41.80 -10.15
C GLY A 192 -1.34 -41.51 -9.57
N ASP A 193 -2.33 -42.22 -10.10
CA ASP A 193 -3.76 -42.01 -9.84
C ASP A 193 -4.45 -43.23 -9.20
N ARG A 194 -3.74 -44.27 -8.77
CA ARG A 194 -4.37 -45.51 -8.30
C ARG A 194 -4.81 -45.42 -6.84
N ILE A 195 -5.99 -45.98 -6.53
CA ILE A 195 -6.49 -46.21 -5.17
C ILE A 195 -6.73 -44.88 -4.42
N MET A 196 -7.02 -43.81 -5.16
CA MET A 196 -7.13 -42.45 -4.62
C MET A 196 -8.30 -42.32 -3.62
N GLY A 197 -9.42 -43.00 -3.89
CA GLY A 197 -10.57 -43.02 -2.98
C GLY A 197 -10.28 -43.68 -1.63
N LEU A 198 -9.46 -44.74 -1.59
CA LEU A 198 -9.07 -45.38 -0.33
C LEU A 198 -8.07 -44.51 0.45
N ALA A 199 -7.11 -43.90 -0.24
CA ALA A 199 -6.18 -42.97 0.37
C ALA A 199 -6.90 -41.75 0.96
N LEU A 200 -7.93 -41.22 0.30
CA LEU A 200 -8.79 -40.19 0.89
C LEU A 200 -9.54 -40.68 2.15
N ALA A 201 -10.06 -41.90 2.12
CA ALA A 201 -10.76 -42.47 3.27
C ALA A 201 -9.82 -42.66 4.48
N GLU A 202 -8.57 -43.03 4.24
CA GLU A 202 -7.53 -43.15 5.27
C GLU A 202 -7.22 -41.80 5.91
N GLU A 203 -6.93 -40.76 5.13
CA GLU A 203 -6.63 -39.42 5.65
C GLU A 203 -7.81 -38.81 6.43
N PHE A 204 -9.04 -39.02 5.95
CA PHE A 204 -10.23 -38.58 6.67
C PHE A 204 -10.37 -39.29 8.02
N GLY A 205 -10.04 -40.59 8.09
CA GLY A 205 -10.00 -41.34 9.35
C GLY A 205 -8.95 -40.79 10.34
N GLU A 206 -7.76 -40.47 9.86
CA GLU A 206 -6.70 -39.85 10.68
C GLU A 206 -7.11 -38.45 11.16
N LEU A 207 -7.81 -37.66 10.34
CA LEU A 207 -8.37 -36.39 10.79
C LEU A 207 -9.36 -36.57 11.94
N ILE A 208 -10.30 -37.52 11.82
CA ILE A 208 -11.27 -37.81 12.89
C ILE A 208 -10.56 -38.24 14.18
N LYS A 209 -9.55 -39.12 14.08
CA LYS A 209 -8.75 -39.54 15.22
C LYS A 209 -8.00 -38.35 15.86
N ALA A 210 -7.36 -37.50 15.05
CA ALA A 210 -6.65 -36.33 15.54
C ALA A 210 -7.60 -35.35 16.26
N MET A 211 -8.82 -35.17 15.76
CA MET A 211 -9.83 -34.32 16.41
C MET A 211 -10.24 -34.83 17.80
N LEU A 212 -10.17 -36.13 18.03
CA LEU A 212 -10.59 -36.75 19.30
C LEU A 212 -9.46 -36.70 20.34
N ASP A 213 -8.24 -37.04 19.93
CA ASP A 213 -7.17 -37.41 20.88
C ASP A 213 -5.84 -36.68 20.69
N GLU A 214 -5.74 -35.68 19.80
CA GLU A 214 -4.47 -35.03 19.46
C GLU A 214 -4.47 -33.49 19.60
N PRO A 215 -3.29 -32.83 19.71
CA PRO A 215 -3.20 -31.37 19.74
C PRO A 215 -3.70 -30.71 18.46
N ALA A 216 -4.18 -29.47 18.56
CA ALA A 216 -4.74 -28.70 17.43
C ALA A 216 -3.79 -28.57 16.21
N ALA A 217 -2.48 -28.60 16.42
CA ALA A 217 -1.49 -28.60 15.34
C ALA A 217 -1.58 -29.89 14.48
N ASN A 218 -1.83 -31.03 15.11
CA ASN A 218 -2.00 -32.31 14.41
C ASN A 218 -3.34 -32.36 13.68
N VAL A 219 -4.42 -31.89 14.32
CA VAL A 219 -5.73 -31.73 13.65
C VAL A 219 -5.59 -30.94 12.35
N ARG A 220 -4.84 -29.83 12.41
CA ARG A 220 -4.58 -28.98 11.23
C ARG A 220 -3.77 -29.70 10.16
N LYS A 221 -2.76 -30.47 10.56
CA LYS A 221 -1.95 -31.30 9.65
C LYS A 221 -2.81 -32.33 8.91
N GLU A 222 -3.66 -33.07 9.62
CA GLU A 222 -4.51 -34.10 9.01
C GLU A 222 -5.65 -33.48 8.16
N ALA A 223 -6.13 -32.29 8.52
CA ALA A 223 -7.07 -31.55 7.69
C ALA A 223 -6.46 -31.14 6.34
N ILE A 224 -5.19 -30.73 6.34
CA ILE A 224 -4.43 -30.43 5.12
C ILE A 224 -4.28 -31.70 4.27
N GLN A 225 -3.91 -32.84 4.84
CA GLN A 225 -3.76 -34.10 4.11
C GLN A 225 -5.09 -34.57 3.49
N THR A 226 -6.17 -34.51 4.26
CA THR A 226 -7.53 -34.83 3.78
C THR A 226 -7.92 -33.96 2.58
N ALA A 227 -7.72 -32.64 2.69
CA ALA A 227 -8.01 -31.71 1.59
C ALA A 227 -7.15 -31.98 0.35
N VAL A 228 -5.88 -32.36 0.55
CA VAL A 228 -4.95 -32.71 -0.52
C VAL A 228 -5.40 -33.98 -1.24
N MET A 229 -5.81 -35.02 -0.51
CA MET A 229 -6.31 -36.23 -1.13
C MET A 229 -7.62 -36.01 -1.88
N ALA A 230 -8.52 -35.17 -1.35
CA ALA A 230 -9.73 -34.78 -2.06
C ALA A 230 -9.40 -34.03 -3.37
N ALA A 231 -8.43 -33.11 -3.33
CA ALA A 231 -7.94 -32.41 -4.51
C ALA A 231 -7.34 -33.38 -5.53
N ARG A 232 -6.54 -34.38 -5.10
CA ARG A 232 -5.95 -35.38 -5.99
C ARG A 232 -6.99 -36.28 -6.65
N VAL A 233 -8.06 -36.66 -5.94
CA VAL A 233 -9.17 -37.42 -6.56
C VAL A 233 -9.70 -36.68 -7.79
N VAL A 234 -9.87 -35.35 -7.70
CA VAL A 234 -10.43 -34.56 -8.80
C VAL A 234 -9.39 -34.21 -9.87
N LEU A 235 -8.15 -33.88 -9.46
CA LEU A 235 -7.10 -33.37 -10.36
C LEU A 235 -6.29 -34.47 -11.03
N ASP A 236 -5.97 -35.55 -10.30
CA ASP A 236 -5.19 -36.68 -10.81
C ASP A 236 -6.10 -37.83 -11.26
N GLY A 237 -7.33 -37.90 -10.74
CA GLY A 237 -8.29 -38.95 -11.00
C GLY A 237 -8.15 -40.16 -10.08
N ASP A 238 -8.91 -41.21 -10.39
CA ASP A 238 -8.70 -42.54 -9.80
C ASP A 238 -8.67 -43.64 -10.86
N GLY A 239 -7.46 -44.11 -11.16
CA GLY A 239 -7.18 -45.17 -12.13
C GLY A 239 -7.84 -46.50 -11.78
N SER A 240 -8.08 -46.76 -10.50
CA SER A 240 -8.58 -48.04 -10.01
C SER A 240 -10.07 -48.26 -10.26
N VAL A 241 -10.83 -47.19 -10.54
CA VAL A 241 -12.29 -47.28 -10.79
C VAL A 241 -12.65 -47.07 -12.26
N LYS A 242 -11.68 -46.88 -13.17
CA LYS A 242 -11.95 -46.51 -14.56
C LYS A 242 -12.82 -47.52 -15.31
N GLU A 243 -12.49 -48.80 -15.20
CA GLU A 243 -13.24 -49.90 -15.83
C GLU A 243 -14.66 -50.01 -15.28
N TRP A 244 -14.79 -49.94 -13.95
CA TRP A 244 -16.09 -49.97 -13.28
C TRP A 244 -16.97 -48.81 -13.74
N ARG A 245 -16.44 -47.58 -13.75
CA ARG A 245 -17.17 -46.39 -14.22
C ARG A 245 -17.61 -46.52 -15.67
N ALA A 246 -16.76 -47.04 -16.54
CA ALA A 246 -17.10 -47.29 -17.94
C ALA A 246 -18.25 -48.30 -18.09
N GLN A 247 -18.25 -49.38 -17.30
CA GLN A 247 -19.35 -50.36 -17.29
C GLN A 247 -20.68 -49.75 -16.82
N GLN A 248 -20.63 -48.77 -15.93
CA GLN A 248 -21.80 -48.03 -15.46
C GLN A 248 -22.21 -46.88 -16.40
N GLY A 249 -21.51 -46.68 -17.52
CA GLY A 249 -21.76 -45.58 -18.46
C GLY A 249 -21.43 -44.19 -17.89
N LEU A 250 -20.53 -44.13 -16.89
CA LEU A 250 -20.10 -42.89 -16.25
C LEU A 250 -18.84 -42.34 -16.92
N ASP A 251 -18.70 -41.02 -16.86
CA ASP A 251 -17.48 -40.29 -17.24
C ASP A 251 -16.29 -40.68 -16.35
N GLN A 252 -15.06 -40.38 -16.76
CA GLN A 252 -13.86 -40.68 -15.95
C GLN A 252 -13.59 -39.56 -14.95
N ILE A 253 -13.01 -39.91 -13.79
CA ILE A 253 -12.56 -38.93 -12.79
C ILE A 253 -11.13 -38.51 -13.14
N GLY A 254 -10.87 -37.21 -13.13
CA GLY A 254 -9.59 -36.63 -13.57
C GLY A 254 -9.52 -36.49 -15.09
N GLY A 255 -8.99 -35.35 -15.55
CA GLY A 255 -8.88 -34.97 -16.96
C GLY A 255 -7.68 -34.07 -17.20
#